data_AF-A0A923XV47-F1
#
_entry.id   AF-A0A923XV47-F1
#
_cell.length_a   1.000
_cell.length_b   1.000
_cell.length_c   1.000
_cell.angle_alpha   90.00
_cell.angle_beta   90.00
_cell.angle_gamma   90.00
#
_symmetry.space_group_name_H-M   'P 1'
#
loop_
_entity.id
_entity.type
_entity.pdbx_description
1 polymer ?
#
loop_
_entity_poly.entity_id
_entity_poly.type
_entity_poly.pdbx_seq_one_letter_code
_entity_poly.pdbx_strand_id
1 'polypeptide(L)'
;MENIALIHRLNRVQGQIEAIKKSLVNGDKKECLQTLRLLKAANNALKKFGEAYVTMHLEECIAEDIPKKDMENGLKEVINSAFSF
;
A
#
# COMPACT_ATOMS: atom_id res chain seq x y z
N MET A 1 20.99 -3.53 -3.44
CA MET A 1 20.17 -4.52 -4.17
C MET A 1 18.81 -4.76 -3.51
N GLU A 2 18.56 -4.25 -2.29
CA GLU A 2 17.31 -4.42 -1.51
C GLU A 2 16.05 -3.81 -2.15
N ASN A 3 16.17 -2.62 -2.75
CA ASN A 3 15.00 -1.91 -3.28
C ASN A 3 14.32 -2.58 -4.49
N ILE A 4 14.97 -3.53 -5.17
CA ILE A 4 14.40 -4.21 -6.35
C ILE A 4 13.12 -4.98 -5.97
N ALA A 5 13.11 -5.63 -4.80
CA ALA A 5 11.93 -6.38 -4.33
C ALA A 5 10.74 -5.46 -4.02
N LEU A 6 11.01 -4.28 -3.46
CA LEU A 6 10.02 -3.24 -3.19
C LEU A 6 9.47 -2.65 -4.49
N ILE A 7 10.33 -2.39 -5.48
CA ILE A 7 9.94 -1.94 -6.82
C ILE A 7 9.02 -2.97 -7.50
N HIS A 8 9.33 -4.27 -7.43
CA HIS A 8 8.45 -5.31 -7.96
C HIS A 8 7.08 -5.37 -7.27
N ARG A 9 7.00 -5.03 -5.97
CA ARG A 9 5.72 -4.88 -5.26
C ARG A 9 4.94 -3.67 -5.79
N LEU A 10 5.60 -2.52 -5.95
CA LEU A 10 4.97 -1.32 -6.51
C LEU A 10 4.50 -1.50 -7.95
N ASN A 11 5.28 -2.16 -8.81
CA ASN A 11 4.88 -2.44 -10.19
C ASN A 11 3.57 -3.27 -10.26
N ARG A 12 3.37 -4.19 -9.31
CA ARG A 12 2.11 -4.95 -9.20
C ARG A 12 0.94 -4.06 -8.77
N VAL A 13 1.16 -3.16 -7.81
CA VAL A 13 0.15 -2.17 -7.40
C VAL A 13 -0.21 -1.28 -8.60
N GLN A 14 0.77 -0.79 -9.34
CA GLN A 14 0.56 0.02 -10.54
C GLN A 14 -0.30 -0.70 -11.58
N GLY A 15 -0.02 -1.98 -11.85
CA GLY A 15 -0.86 -2.80 -12.74
C GLY A 15 -2.32 -2.92 -12.26
N GLN A 16 -2.55 -3.01 -10.96
CA GLN A 16 -3.91 -3.02 -10.38
C GLN A 16 -4.61 -1.65 -10.51
N ILE A 17 -3.89 -0.55 -10.32
CA ILE A 17 -4.42 0.80 -10.55
C ILE A 17 -4.83 0.99 -12.01
N GLU A 18 -4.01 0.55 -12.96
CA GLU A 18 -4.35 0.59 -14.39
C GLU A 18 -5.58 -0.27 -14.74
N ALA A 19 -5.74 -1.43 -14.09
CA ALA A 19 -6.94 -2.25 -14.27
C ALA A 19 -8.21 -1.55 -13.78
N ILE A 20 -8.14 -0.83 -12.64
CA ILE A 20 -9.27 -0.04 -12.12
C ILE A 20 -9.63 1.07 -13.10
N LYS A 21 -8.65 1.82 -13.62
CA LYS A 21 -8.88 2.87 -14.63
C LYS A 21 -9.61 2.32 -15.86
N LYS A 22 -9.17 1.19 -16.39
CA LYS A 22 -9.83 0.53 -17.53
C LYS A 22 -11.27 0.13 -17.20
N SER A 23 -11.51 -0.37 -16.00
CA SER A 23 -12.86 -0.76 -15.55
C SER A 23 -13.81 0.43 -15.41
N LEU A 24 -13.31 1.65 -15.18
CA LEU A 24 -14.15 2.85 -15.11
C LEU A 24 -14.56 3.35 -16.50
N VAL A 25 -13.69 3.17 -17.51
CA VAL A 25 -13.97 3.58 -18.89
C VAL A 25 -15.02 2.68 -19.54
N ASN A 26 -15.06 1.41 -19.16
CA ASN A 26 -15.91 0.39 -19.79
C ASN A 26 -17.18 0.05 -18.99
N GLY A 27 -17.41 0.73 -17.84
CA GLY A 27 -18.28 0.23 -16.78
C GLY A 27 -19.78 0.47 -16.93
N ASP A 28 -20.54 -0.62 -17.09
CA ASP A 28 -21.99 -0.69 -16.81
C ASP A 28 -22.26 -1.16 -15.36
N LYS A 29 -23.51 -1.07 -14.86
CA LYS A 29 -23.90 -1.48 -13.48
C LYS A 29 -23.43 -2.89 -13.06
N LYS A 30 -23.30 -3.83 -14.00
CA LYS A 30 -22.83 -5.22 -13.73
C LYS A 30 -21.33 -5.28 -13.39
N GLU A 31 -20.55 -4.26 -13.77
CA GLU A 31 -19.11 -4.21 -13.52
C GLU A 31 -18.75 -3.64 -12.14
N CYS A 32 -19.70 -3.01 -11.44
CA CYS A 32 -19.49 -2.41 -10.12
C CYS A 32 -18.87 -3.39 -9.11
N LEU A 33 -19.37 -4.62 -9.04
CA LEU A 33 -18.82 -5.64 -8.13
C LEU A 33 -17.38 -6.02 -8.49
N GLN A 34 -17.05 -6.03 -9.79
CA GLN A 34 -15.71 -6.34 -10.24
C GLN A 34 -14.75 -5.19 -9.94
N THR A 35 -15.16 -3.94 -10.18
CA THR A 35 -14.39 -2.75 -9.81
C THR A 35 -14.11 -2.72 -8.30
N LEU A 36 -15.10 -3.05 -7.46
CA LEU A 36 -14.91 -3.14 -6.00
C LEU A 36 -13.92 -4.24 -5.61
N ARG A 37 -13.90 -5.39 -6.30
CA ARG A 37 -12.89 -6.43 -6.08
C ARG A 37 -11.48 -5.96 -6.47
N LEU A 38 -11.35 -5.25 -7.60
CA LEU A 38 -10.08 -4.67 -8.03
C LEU A 38 -9.58 -3.63 -7.02
N LEU A 39 -10.45 -2.76 -6.53
CA LEU A 39 -10.14 -1.79 -5.47
C LEU A 39 -9.64 -2.47 -4.20
N LYS A 40 -10.35 -3.50 -3.73
CA LYS A 40 -9.91 -4.29 -2.56
C LYS A 40 -8.55 -4.95 -2.78
N ALA A 41 -8.30 -5.50 -3.97
CA ALA A 41 -7.03 -6.13 -4.30
C ALA A 41 -5.88 -5.11 -4.34
N ALA A 42 -6.10 -3.94 -4.95
CA ALA A 42 -5.15 -2.82 -4.99
C ALA A 42 -4.80 -2.34 -3.58
N ASN A 43 -5.81 -2.13 -2.74
CA ASN A 43 -5.61 -1.72 -1.35
C ASN A 43 -4.76 -2.74 -0.57
N ASN A 44 -5.11 -4.03 -0.66
CA ASN A 44 -4.36 -5.08 0.02
C ASN A 44 -2.91 -5.21 -0.48
N ALA A 45 -2.65 -4.99 -1.77
CA ALA A 45 -1.29 -5.02 -2.31
C ALA A 45 -0.45 -3.83 -1.82
N LEU A 46 -1.05 -2.64 -1.74
CA LEU A 46 -0.40 -1.45 -1.21
C LEU A 46 -0.09 -1.60 0.28
N LYS A 47 -1.02 -2.15 1.06
CA LYS A 47 -0.83 -2.52 2.47
C LYS A 47 0.37 -3.44 2.67
N LYS A 48 0.44 -4.54 1.91
CA LYS A 48 1.57 -5.48 1.93
C LYS A 48 2.88 -4.90 1.42
N PHE A 49 2.83 -3.85 0.61
CA PHE A 49 4.01 -3.08 0.24
C PHE A 49 4.50 -2.27 1.44
N GLY A 50 3.61 -1.53 2.11
CA GLY A 50 3.94 -0.74 3.30
C GLY A 50 4.56 -1.59 4.42
N GLU A 51 3.97 -2.74 4.73
CA GLU A 51 4.53 -3.70 5.70
C GLU A 51 5.96 -4.15 5.33
N ALA A 52 6.19 -4.44 4.05
CA ALA A 52 7.51 -4.85 3.56
C ALA A 52 8.52 -3.70 3.58
N TYR A 53 8.09 -2.48 3.26
CA TYR A 53 8.93 -1.28 3.31
C TYR A 53 9.38 -1.00 4.74
N VAL A 54 8.44 -0.96 5.69
CA VAL A 54 8.75 -0.76 7.11
C VAL A 54 9.69 -1.86 7.60
N THR A 55 9.43 -3.13 7.29
CA THR A 55 10.31 -4.23 7.73
C THR A 55 11.73 -4.09 7.21
N MET A 56 11.91 -3.64 5.96
CA MET A 56 13.22 -3.52 5.31
C MET A 56 13.99 -2.28 5.77
N HIS A 57 13.29 -1.19 6.06
CA HIS A 57 13.89 0.10 6.41
C HIS A 57 13.71 0.46 7.90
N LEU A 58 13.27 -0.50 8.74
CA LEU A 58 12.95 -0.23 10.15
C LEU A 58 14.15 0.34 10.91
N GLU A 59 15.33 -0.23 10.69
CA GLU A 59 16.57 0.22 11.33
C GLU A 59 16.97 1.62 10.88
N GLU A 60 16.79 1.95 9.60
CA GLU A 60 17.00 3.30 9.07
C GLU A 60 15.98 4.31 9.67
N CYS A 61 14.72 3.91 9.80
CA CYS A 61 13.69 4.72 10.46
C CYS A 61 13.95 4.94 11.97
N ILE A 62 14.69 4.04 12.63
CA ILE A 62 15.06 4.14 14.06
C ILE A 62 16.41 4.85 14.24
N ALA A 63 17.29 4.80 13.24
CA ALA A 63 18.63 5.38 13.28
C ALA A 63 18.63 6.91 13.15
N GLU A 64 17.60 7.52 12.56
CA GLU A 64 17.34 8.94 12.73
C GLU A 64 16.79 9.20 14.13
N ASP A 65 17.32 10.23 14.80
CA ASP A 65 17.14 10.61 16.22
C ASP A 65 15.69 11.05 16.56
N ILE A 66 14.71 10.19 16.25
CA ILE A 66 13.30 10.38 16.53
C ILE A 66 13.05 9.84 17.93
N PRO A 67 12.52 10.65 18.86
CA PRO A 67 12.11 10.16 20.16
C PRO A 67 11.20 8.95 19.97
N LYS A 68 11.53 7.81 20.58
CA LYS A 68 10.83 6.52 20.41
C LYS A 68 9.29 6.62 20.50
N LYS A 69 8.79 7.58 21.30
CA LYS A 69 7.37 7.89 21.48
C LYS A 69 6.72 8.52 20.24
N ASP A 70 7.43 9.40 19.54
CA ASP A 70 6.93 10.08 18.33
C ASP A 70 6.94 9.13 17.13
N MET A 71 7.95 8.26 17.05
CA MET A 71 7.99 7.19 16.06
C MET A 71 6.87 6.16 16.29
N GLU A 72 6.64 5.70 17.53
CA GLU A 72 5.54 4.80 17.83
C GLU A 72 4.17 5.42 17.50
N ASN A 73 3.99 6.71 17.76
CA ASN A 73 2.75 7.41 17.43
C ASN A 73 2.58 7.58 15.91
N GLY A 74 3.61 8.00 15.19
CA GLY A 74 3.57 8.14 13.73
C GLY A 74 3.36 6.80 13.02
N LEU A 75 4.01 5.73 13.49
CA LEU A 75 3.81 4.39 12.96
C LEU A 75 2.39 3.87 13.24
N LYS A 76 1.87 4.09 14.46
CA LYS A 76 0.47 3.76 14.81
C LYS A 76 -0.53 4.58 13.99
N GLU A 77 -0.25 5.84 13.71
CA GLU A 77 -1.11 6.72 12.90
C GLU A 77 -1.14 6.28 11.44
N VAL A 78 0.01 5.97 10.84
CA VAL A 78 0.09 5.44 9.47
C VAL A 78 -0.60 4.08 9.37
N ILE A 79 -0.41 3.20 10.35
CA ILE A 79 -1.10 1.90 10.39
C ILE A 79 -2.62 2.09 10.59
N ASN A 80 -3.05 2.98 11.47
CA ASN A 80 -4.48 3.19 11.68
C ASN A 80 -5.15 3.87 10.48
N SER A 81 -4.49 4.84 9.85
CA SER A 81 -5.04 5.57 8.70
C SER A 81 -5.02 4.77 7.39
N ALA A 82 -3.99 3.95 7.16
CA ALA A 82 -3.94 3.11 5.95
C ALA A 82 -4.81 1.83 6.07
N PHE A 83 -5.23 1.45 7.29
CA PHE A 83 -5.88 0.15 7.53
C PHE A 83 -7.22 0.17 8.26
N SER A 84 -7.69 1.30 8.81
CA SER A 84 -9.05 1.39 9.36
C SER A 84 -10.08 1.50 8.24
N PHE A 85 -11.15 0.72 8.37
CA PHE A 85 -12.33 0.72 7.49
C PHE A 85 -13.34 1.78 7.91
#